data_AF-A0A9E7HUP1-F1
#
_entry.id   AF-A0A9E7HUP1-F1
#
_cell.length_a   1.000
_cell.length_b   1.000
_cell.length_c   1.000
_cell.angle_alpha   90.00
_cell.angle_beta   90.00
_cell.angle_gamma   90.00
#
_symmetry.space_group_name_H-M   'P 1'
#
loop_
_entity.id
_entity.type
_entity.pdbx_description
1 polymer ?
#
loop_
_entity_poly.entity_id
_entity_poly.type
_entity_poly.pdbx_seq_one_letter_code
_entity_poly.pdbx_strand_id
1 'polypeptide(L)'
;MGAGQVVVEIQPQELKFTFELKKQSSCSIQLENKSKDYVAFKVKTTSPKRYCVRPNTGIILPRSTCDFTVTMQAPKEAPPDMQLKDKFLVQSTVVPYGTTDEDIVPSFFSKENGRYIQENKLRVVLVNPPHSSALEPINGDLRQEPAHEIPDSAVTCIPNDGVSQQEPANEVPILRNISISDNVSVKQEPVQEITMSKDSSISNEQALSGVAEITPSHVGKDIDDLLLKLNNIEVKLNEAEKTIVSLRKENSAAVQESNKLQQEIALLRKKSATRIQAGFPFLFVVFLALVGMALGYLLHS
;
A
#
# COMPACT_ATOMS: atom_id res chain seq x y z
N MET A 1 26.40 17.61 -13.13
CA MET A 1 25.64 18.19 -12.00
C MET A 1 26.39 17.86 -10.72
N GLY A 2 26.65 18.88 -9.89
CA GLY A 2 27.56 18.81 -8.75
C GLY A 2 27.02 18.06 -7.54
N ALA A 3 27.95 17.59 -6.71
CA ALA A 3 27.71 16.85 -5.49
C ALA A 3 26.79 17.59 -4.50
N GLY A 4 25.85 16.86 -3.89
CA GLY A 4 25.21 17.25 -2.62
C GLY A 4 23.90 18.04 -2.70
N GLN A 5 23.24 18.15 -3.86
CA GLN A 5 21.96 18.85 -3.91
C GLN A 5 20.85 17.99 -3.28
N VAL A 6 20.28 18.48 -2.17
CA VAL A 6 19.05 17.93 -1.58
C VAL A 6 17.91 18.18 -2.56
N VAL A 7 17.32 17.11 -3.06
CA VAL A 7 16.23 17.15 -4.05
C VAL A 7 14.87 17.14 -3.36
N VAL A 8 14.77 16.39 -2.26
CA VAL A 8 13.55 16.25 -1.45
C VAL A 8 13.80 16.73 -0.03
N GLU A 9 12.99 17.67 0.43
CA GLU A 9 12.92 18.06 1.84
C GLU A 9 11.86 17.22 2.57
N ILE A 10 12.14 16.81 3.80
CA ILE A 10 11.25 15.94 4.58
C ILE A 10 10.87 16.63 5.89
N GLN A 11 9.57 16.76 6.14
CA GLN A 11 9.06 17.32 7.38
C GLN A 11 7.87 16.50 7.92
N PRO A 12 7.84 16.18 9.22
CA PRO A 12 8.92 16.32 10.22
C PRO A 12 10.07 15.31 10.00
N GLN A 13 11.24 15.57 10.63
CA GLN A 13 12.39 14.65 10.58
C GLN A 13 12.30 13.45 11.55
N GLU A 14 11.20 13.34 12.29
CA GLU A 14 10.95 12.32 13.30
C GLU A 14 9.50 11.89 13.25
N LEU A 15 9.26 10.58 13.40
CA LEU A 15 7.91 10.05 13.47
C LEU A 15 7.49 10.00 14.94
N LYS A 16 6.48 10.78 15.30
CA LYS A 16 5.94 10.80 16.66
C LYS A 16 4.67 9.96 16.72
N PHE A 17 4.64 9.00 17.64
CA PHE A 17 3.45 8.18 17.88
C PHE A 17 3.04 8.28 19.34
N THR A 18 1.76 8.54 19.57
CA THR A 18 1.15 8.33 20.87
C THR A 18 1.01 6.83 21.12
N PHE A 19 1.54 6.33 22.24
CA PHE A 19 1.40 4.91 22.60
C PHE A 19 0.18 4.65 23.45
N GLU A 20 -0.72 3.81 22.93
CA GLU A 20 -1.86 3.30 23.68
C GLU A 20 -2.07 1.83 23.35
N LEU A 21 -2.25 1.00 24.37
CA LEU A 21 -2.54 -0.42 24.16
C LEU A 21 -3.84 -0.60 23.39
N LYS A 22 -3.86 -1.58 22.47
CA LYS A 22 -5.03 -1.93 21.64
C LYS A 22 -5.52 -0.81 20.71
N LYS A 23 -4.76 0.27 20.54
CA LYS A 23 -5.10 1.38 19.63
C LYS A 23 -4.01 1.60 18.60
N GLN A 24 -4.43 1.97 17.40
CA GLN A 24 -3.51 2.43 16.36
C GLN A 24 -3.13 3.89 16.60
N SER A 25 -1.95 4.25 16.13
CA SER A 25 -1.43 5.62 16.18
C SER A 25 -0.83 5.92 14.83
N SER A 26 -1.10 7.10 14.26
CA SER A 26 -0.63 7.47 12.92
C SER A 26 0.02 8.84 12.94
N CYS A 27 1.00 9.04 12.05
CA CYS A 27 1.55 10.35 11.72
C CYS A 27 1.71 10.48 10.20
N SER A 28 1.58 11.71 9.70
CA SER A 28 1.86 12.04 8.30
C SER A 28 3.23 12.68 8.18
N ILE A 29 3.98 12.29 7.14
CA ILE A 29 5.25 12.87 6.76
C ILE A 29 5.11 13.47 5.37
N GLN A 30 5.48 14.74 5.24
CA GLN A 30 5.48 15.46 3.99
C GLN A 30 6.85 15.37 3.32
N LEU A 31 6.83 15.03 2.03
CA LEU A 31 7.96 15.04 1.12
C LEU A 31 7.77 16.20 0.14
N GLU A 32 8.68 17.17 0.16
CA GLU A 32 8.64 18.33 -0.72
C GLU A 32 9.74 18.24 -1.77
N ASN A 33 9.37 18.19 -3.06
CA ASN A 33 10.31 18.18 -4.16
C ASN A 33 10.75 19.63 -4.51
N LYS A 34 11.97 19.98 -4.13
CA LYS A 34 12.57 21.30 -4.41
C LYS A 34 13.20 21.41 -5.80
N SER A 35 13.19 20.34 -6.59
CA SER A 35 13.76 20.31 -7.94
C SER A 35 12.73 20.67 -9.01
N LYS A 36 13.18 20.68 -10.27
CA LYS A 36 12.31 20.83 -11.46
C LYS A 36 12.03 19.48 -12.14
N ASP A 37 12.53 18.40 -11.56
CA ASP A 37 12.47 17.06 -12.13
C ASP A 37 11.46 16.18 -11.38
N TYR A 38 11.06 15.07 -12.00
CA TYR A 38 10.23 14.07 -11.36
C TYR A 38 11.10 13.27 -10.38
N VAL A 39 10.55 12.98 -9.21
CA VAL A 39 11.29 12.26 -8.16
C VAL A 39 10.51 11.05 -7.71
N ALA A 40 11.12 9.87 -7.80
CA ALA A 40 10.57 8.68 -7.18
C ALA A 40 11.05 8.57 -5.73
N PHE A 41 10.16 8.21 -4.81
CA PHE A 41 10.51 7.92 -3.42
C PHE A 41 10.15 6.49 -3.04
N LYS A 42 10.84 5.95 -2.04
CA LYS A 42 10.58 4.65 -1.44
C LYS A 42 10.86 4.70 0.06
N VAL A 43 9.92 4.19 0.85
CA VAL A 43 10.00 4.13 2.31
C VAL A 43 10.30 2.69 2.75
N LYS A 44 11.34 2.54 3.58
CA LYS A 44 11.74 1.27 4.21
C LYS A 44 11.72 1.43 5.73
N THR A 45 11.51 0.34 6.47
CA THR A 45 11.50 0.34 7.93
C THR A 45 12.26 -0.86 8.49
N THR A 46 12.87 -0.69 9.66
CA THR A 46 13.48 -1.79 10.42
C THR A 46 12.46 -2.68 11.12
N SER A 47 11.15 -2.36 11.06
CA SER A 47 10.10 -3.08 11.78
C SER A 47 8.78 -3.19 11.00
N PRO A 48 8.77 -3.85 9.83
CA PRO A 48 7.61 -3.89 8.92
C PRO A 48 6.36 -4.55 9.53
N LYS A 49 6.50 -5.40 10.55
CA LYS A 49 5.36 -6.00 11.25
C LYS A 49 4.61 -5.01 12.15
N ARG A 50 5.28 -3.96 12.61
CA ARG A 50 4.72 -2.98 13.56
C ARG A 50 4.12 -1.76 12.89
N TYR A 51 4.47 -1.49 11.62
CA TYR A 51 4.03 -0.30 10.93
C TYR A 51 3.45 -0.63 9.57
N CYS A 52 2.38 0.07 9.22
CA CYS A 52 1.90 0.16 7.84
C CYS A 52 2.29 1.54 7.29
N VAL A 53 2.76 1.59 6.05
CA VAL A 53 3.15 2.83 5.36
C VAL A 53 2.31 2.97 4.10
N ARG A 54 1.67 4.12 3.90
CA ARG A 54 0.84 4.41 2.73
C ARG A 54 0.98 5.86 2.26
N PRO A 55 1.29 6.10 0.97
CA PRO A 55 1.98 5.15 0.06
C PRO A 55 3.39 4.81 0.57
N ASN A 56 3.91 3.62 0.22
CA ASN A 56 5.30 3.25 0.56
C ASN A 56 6.30 3.55 -0.56
N THR A 57 5.81 3.83 -1.77
CA THR A 57 6.55 4.15 -2.99
C THR A 57 5.65 5.04 -3.84
N GLY A 58 6.20 6.00 -4.56
CA GLY A 58 5.44 6.84 -5.47
C GLY A 58 6.29 7.92 -6.15
N ILE A 59 5.64 8.75 -6.96
CA ILE A 59 6.23 9.90 -7.65
C ILE A 59 5.83 11.22 -6.98
N ILE A 60 6.80 12.11 -6.83
CA ILE A 60 6.60 13.51 -6.44
C ILE A 60 6.86 14.36 -7.67
N LEU A 61 5.82 15.08 -8.10
CA LEU A 61 5.92 15.99 -9.23
C LEU A 61 6.91 17.13 -8.94
N PRO A 62 7.47 17.77 -9.99
CA PRO A 62 8.30 18.97 -9.84
C PRO A 62 7.61 20.02 -8.97
N ARG A 63 8.36 20.64 -8.05
CA ARG A 63 7.87 21.75 -7.19
C ARG A 63 6.60 21.44 -6.41
N SER A 64 6.34 20.16 -6.15
CA SER A 64 5.12 19.69 -5.49
C SER A 64 5.45 18.94 -4.19
N THR A 65 4.42 18.72 -3.38
CA THR A 65 4.49 17.95 -2.15
C THR A 65 3.73 16.64 -2.28
N CYS A 66 4.19 15.62 -1.58
CA CYS A 66 3.51 14.34 -1.42
C CYS A 66 3.59 13.92 0.04
N ASP A 67 2.49 13.41 0.59
CA ASP A 67 2.44 12.96 1.96
C ASP A 67 2.40 11.43 2.00
N PHE A 68 3.14 10.82 2.94
CA PHE A 68 2.92 9.44 3.32
C PHE A 68 2.55 9.33 4.79
N THR A 69 1.58 8.47 5.07
CA THR A 69 1.14 8.16 6.43
C THR A 69 1.82 6.89 6.91
N VAL A 70 2.32 6.94 8.15
CA VAL A 70 2.77 5.76 8.87
C VAL A 70 1.82 5.50 10.01
N THR A 71 1.28 4.28 10.05
CA THR A 71 0.38 3.81 11.11
C THR A 71 1.08 2.72 11.92
N MET A 72 1.29 2.96 13.20
CA MET A 72 1.71 1.96 14.17
C MET A 72 0.52 1.04 14.49
N GLN A 73 0.75 -0.27 14.35
CA GLN A 73 -0.25 -1.30 14.64
C GLN A 73 -0.59 -1.34 16.12
N ALA A 74 -1.85 -1.68 16.45
CA ALA A 74 -2.35 -1.75 17.82
C ALA A 74 -1.60 -2.84 18.64
N PRO A 75 -0.67 -2.46 19.52
CA PRO A 75 0.11 -3.43 20.27
C PRO A 75 -0.76 -4.04 21.37
N LYS A 76 -0.65 -5.37 21.55
CA LYS A 76 -1.37 -6.10 22.59
C LYS A 76 -0.71 -5.99 23.97
N GLU A 77 0.60 -5.76 23.98
CA GLU A 77 1.45 -5.71 25.15
C GLU A 77 2.44 -4.55 25.01
N ALA A 78 2.87 -3.96 26.12
CA ALA A 78 3.87 -2.90 26.11
C ALA A 78 5.24 -3.46 25.69
N PRO A 79 6.01 -2.76 24.84
CA PRO A 79 7.38 -3.18 24.55
C PRO A 79 8.19 -3.23 25.85
N PRO A 80 9.04 -4.27 26.06
CA PRO A 80 9.97 -4.27 27.17
C PRO A 80 10.86 -3.01 27.07
N ASP A 81 10.95 -2.30 28.19
CA ASP A 81 11.67 -1.04 28.37
C ASP A 81 11.11 0.20 27.64
N MET A 82 9.96 0.11 26.96
CA MET A 82 9.35 1.24 26.22
C MET A 82 10.29 1.89 25.18
N GLN A 83 11.40 1.23 24.83
CA GLN A 83 12.43 1.74 23.92
C GLN A 83 12.12 1.37 22.47
N LEU A 84 11.47 2.28 21.74
CA LEU A 84 11.31 2.16 20.30
C LEU A 84 12.59 2.62 19.58
N LYS A 85 13.47 1.67 19.21
CA LYS A 85 14.71 1.97 18.45
C LYS A 85 14.51 1.96 16.93
N ASP A 86 13.27 2.05 16.49
CA ASP A 86 12.89 1.86 15.10
C ASP A 86 13.34 3.01 14.23
N LYS A 87 13.64 2.66 12.98
CA LYS A 87 14.11 3.61 11.98
C LYS A 87 13.35 3.41 10.70
N PHE A 88 13.06 4.53 10.06
CA PHE A 88 12.57 4.60 8.70
C PHE A 88 13.66 5.16 7.81
N LEU A 89 13.71 4.69 6.58
CA LEU A 89 14.60 5.18 5.54
C LEU A 89 13.74 5.60 4.36
N VAL A 90 13.78 6.88 4.02
CA VAL A 90 13.20 7.41 2.78
C VAL A 90 14.33 7.51 1.77
N GLN A 91 14.22 6.77 0.67
CA GLN A 91 15.11 6.88 -0.48
C GLN A 91 14.41 7.69 -1.56
N SER A 92 15.09 8.68 -2.14
CA SER A 92 14.56 9.49 -3.23
C SER A 92 15.56 9.58 -4.39
N THR A 93 15.07 9.58 -5.62
CA THR A 93 15.92 9.62 -6.82
C THR A 93 15.20 10.35 -7.95
N VAL A 94 15.94 11.09 -8.77
CA VAL A 94 15.40 11.75 -9.97
C VAL A 94 15.09 10.69 -11.03
N VAL A 95 13.92 10.78 -11.64
CA VAL A 95 13.43 9.86 -12.67
C VAL A 95 13.01 10.60 -13.94
N PRO A 96 12.91 9.91 -15.09
CA PRO A 96 12.52 10.54 -16.35
C PRO A 96 11.16 11.24 -16.29
N TYR A 97 11.00 12.28 -17.09
CA TYR A 97 9.73 12.98 -17.26
C TYR A 97 8.60 12.02 -17.66
N GLY A 98 7.44 12.18 -17.03
CA GLY A 98 6.25 11.37 -17.33
C GLY A 98 6.25 9.97 -16.69
N THR A 99 7.24 9.65 -15.86
CA THR A 99 7.23 8.41 -15.06
C THR A 99 6.02 8.44 -14.11
N THR A 100 5.23 7.37 -14.12
CA THR A 100 4.07 7.18 -13.24
C THR A 100 4.41 6.22 -12.09
N ASP A 101 3.49 6.06 -11.13
CA ASP A 101 3.68 5.14 -10.00
C ASP A 101 3.84 3.67 -10.44
N GLU A 102 3.25 3.28 -11.58
CA GLU A 102 3.34 1.92 -12.14
C GLU A 102 4.69 1.64 -12.80
N ASP A 103 5.37 2.67 -13.29
CA ASP A 103 6.69 2.58 -13.95
C ASP A 103 7.86 2.44 -12.96
N ILE A 104 7.59 2.55 -11.65
CA ILE A 104 8.64 2.53 -10.63
C ILE A 104 9.23 1.13 -10.50
N VAL A 105 10.43 0.95 -11.04
CA VAL A 105 11.18 -0.31 -10.95
C VAL A 105 12.21 -0.29 -9.83
N PRO A 106 12.54 -1.45 -9.21
CA PRO A 106 13.52 -1.53 -8.13
C PRO A 106 14.91 -0.98 -8.50
N SER A 107 15.29 -1.05 -9.78
CA SER A 107 16.58 -0.57 -10.26
C SER A 107 16.75 0.94 -10.05
N PHE A 108 15.68 1.75 -10.08
CA PHE A 108 15.75 3.20 -9.82
C PHE A 108 16.39 3.52 -8.46
N PHE A 109 16.24 2.63 -7.48
CA PHE A 109 16.79 2.74 -6.13
C PHE A 109 18.08 1.92 -5.93
N SER A 110 18.78 1.54 -7.01
CA SER A 110 20.12 0.94 -6.94
C SER A 110 21.21 1.95 -7.26
N LYS A 111 22.28 1.96 -6.45
CA LYS A 111 23.48 2.82 -6.66
C LYS A 111 24.38 2.30 -7.80
N GLU A 112 24.16 1.07 -8.25
CA GLU A 112 24.98 0.41 -9.28
C GLU A 112 24.91 1.11 -10.65
N ASN A 113 23.80 1.79 -10.94
CA ASN A 113 23.61 2.49 -12.21
C ASN A 113 24.21 3.91 -12.24
N GLY A 114 25.05 4.28 -11.26
CA GLY A 114 25.62 5.63 -11.16
C GLY A 114 24.60 6.72 -10.82
N ARG A 115 23.35 6.35 -10.50
CA ARG A 115 22.31 7.28 -10.06
C ARG A 115 22.57 7.78 -8.65
N TYR A 116 22.31 9.06 -8.43
CA TYR A 116 22.29 9.63 -7.09
C TYR A 116 21.00 9.20 -6.38
N ILE A 117 21.16 8.65 -5.16
CA ILE A 117 20.03 8.31 -4.28
C ILE A 117 20.19 9.11 -3.01
N GLN A 118 19.24 9.99 -2.76
CA GLN A 118 19.13 10.71 -1.51
C GLN A 118 18.55 9.76 -0.45
N GLU A 119 19.22 9.64 0.70
CA GLU A 119 18.84 8.74 1.79
C GLU A 119 18.60 9.52 3.07
N ASN A 120 17.35 9.57 3.53
CA ASN A 120 16.95 10.26 4.76
C ASN A 120 16.50 9.24 5.80
N LYS A 121 17.23 9.15 6.91
CA LYS A 121 16.88 8.28 8.05
C LYS A 121 16.05 9.05 9.06
N LEU A 122 14.86 8.55 9.35
CA LEU A 122 13.97 9.10 10.35
C LEU A 122 13.91 8.17 11.56
N ARG A 123 13.91 8.73 12.77
CA ARG A 123 13.74 7.95 14.01
C ARG A 123 12.30 7.99 14.48
N VAL A 124 11.89 6.93 15.17
CA VAL A 124 10.59 6.89 15.82
C VAL A 124 10.72 7.35 17.26
N VAL A 125 9.79 8.21 17.68
CA VAL A 125 9.68 8.75 19.03
C VAL A 125 8.29 8.44 19.57
N LEU A 126 8.25 7.89 20.78
CA LEU A 126 7.02 7.66 21.50
C LEU A 126 6.67 8.90 22.31
N VAL A 127 5.44 9.40 22.18
CA VAL A 127 4.93 10.51 22.97
C VAL A 127 3.81 10.01 23.87
N ASN A 128 3.68 10.63 25.05
CA ASN A 128 2.55 10.37 25.91
C ASN A 128 1.28 10.96 25.29
N PRO A 129 0.10 10.36 25.53
CA PRO A 129 -1.15 10.98 25.15
C PRO A 129 -1.22 12.39 25.75
N PRO A 130 -1.71 13.39 25.01
CA PRO A 130 -1.99 14.68 25.62
C PRO A 130 -2.98 14.42 26.75
N HIS A 131 -2.53 14.57 28.00
CA HIS A 131 -3.40 14.44 29.15
C HIS A 131 -4.50 15.48 28.98
N SER A 132 -5.76 15.04 28.91
CA SER A 132 -6.91 15.92 29.12
C SER A 132 -6.88 16.39 30.58
N SER A 133 -6.02 17.35 30.88
CA SER A 133 -6.04 18.13 32.11
C SER A 133 -6.28 19.59 31.72
N ALA A 134 -7.50 19.87 31.25
CA ALA A 134 -8.09 21.19 31.29
C ALA A 134 -9.18 21.18 32.37
N LEU A 135 -8.75 21.06 33.62
CA LEU A 135 -9.46 21.63 34.76
C LEU A 135 -8.40 22.44 35.49
N GLU A 136 -8.30 23.72 35.16
CA GLU A 136 -7.62 24.68 36.03
C GLU A 136 -8.35 24.65 37.39
N PRO A 137 -7.65 24.48 38.52
CA PRO A 137 -8.26 24.66 39.82
C PRO A 137 -8.53 26.16 40.02
N ILE A 138 -9.82 26.50 40.21
CA ILE A 138 -10.21 27.75 40.85
C ILE A 138 -9.74 27.65 42.30
N ASN A 139 -8.53 28.14 42.57
CA ASN A 139 -8.11 28.41 43.94
C ASN A 139 -8.88 29.64 44.41
N GLY A 140 -9.94 29.38 45.18
CA GLY A 140 -10.56 30.36 46.03
C GLY A 140 -9.58 30.77 47.14
N ASP A 141 -9.35 32.06 47.24
CA ASP A 141 -8.77 32.68 48.44
C ASP A 141 -9.90 33.31 49.26
N LEU A 142 -9.89 32.97 50.54
CA LEU A 142 -10.85 33.42 51.54
C LEU A 142 -10.08 34.42 52.39
N ARG A 143 -10.50 35.69 52.41
CA ARG A 143 -10.81 36.47 53.64
C ARG A 143 -11.09 37.96 53.37
N GLN A 144 -12.20 38.38 53.98
CA GLN A 144 -12.53 39.67 54.59
C GLN A 144 -13.10 40.83 53.75
N GLU A 145 -14.41 41.03 53.98
CA GLU A 145 -15.21 42.25 53.85
C GLU A 145 -14.61 43.44 54.66
N PRO A 146 -14.89 44.71 54.30
CA PRO A 146 -16.13 45.33 54.78
C PRO A 146 -16.87 46.31 53.83
N ALA A 147 -18.21 46.27 53.95
CA ALA A 147 -19.17 47.38 54.05
C ALA A 147 -19.64 48.23 52.83
N HIS A 148 -20.99 48.29 52.73
CA HIS A 148 -21.89 49.34 52.18
C HIS A 148 -22.03 49.37 50.63
N GLU A 149 -23.21 49.43 49.98
CA GLU A 149 -24.60 49.74 50.33
C GLU A 149 -25.54 49.13 49.25
N ILE A 150 -26.81 48.86 49.60
CA ILE A 150 -27.90 48.44 48.69
C ILE A 150 -28.51 49.71 48.02
N PRO A 151 -29.04 49.69 46.77
CA PRO A 151 -30.47 49.41 46.61
C PRO A 151 -30.86 48.55 45.39
N ASP A 152 -31.79 47.63 45.66
CA ASP A 152 -32.95 47.19 44.86
C ASP A 152 -33.01 47.46 43.35
N SER A 153 -33.21 46.39 42.58
CA SER A 153 -34.53 46.19 41.93
C SER A 153 -34.67 44.79 41.35
N ALA A 154 -35.84 44.23 41.63
CA ALA A 154 -36.32 42.92 41.28
C ALA A 154 -36.35 42.64 39.76
N VAL A 155 -36.40 41.36 39.39
CA VAL A 155 -37.62 40.71 38.84
C VAL A 155 -37.22 39.36 38.21
N THR A 156 -37.68 38.31 38.91
CA THR A 156 -38.31 37.08 38.39
C THR A 156 -37.46 36.04 37.66
N CYS A 157 -37.22 34.97 38.40
CA CYS A 157 -37.06 33.59 37.97
C CYS A 157 -38.32 33.09 37.25
N ILE A 158 -38.18 32.20 36.26
CA ILE A 158 -38.74 30.83 36.32
C ILE A 158 -38.26 30.02 35.09
N PRO A 159 -38.09 28.70 35.25
CA PRO A 159 -37.33 27.81 34.37
C PRO A 159 -38.26 27.01 33.45
N ASN A 160 -37.68 26.19 32.56
CA ASN A 160 -38.19 24.83 32.40
C ASN A 160 -37.17 23.88 31.77
N ASP A 161 -37.06 22.76 32.46
CA ASP A 161 -36.41 21.49 32.13
C ASP A 161 -36.93 20.85 30.84
N GLY A 162 -36.12 19.95 30.27
CA GLY A 162 -36.54 19.05 29.20
C GLY A 162 -35.46 18.11 28.68
N VAL A 163 -35.06 17.14 29.52
CA VAL A 163 -34.25 15.96 29.20
C VAL A 163 -34.94 15.06 28.15
N SER A 164 -34.22 14.53 27.15
CA SER A 164 -33.98 13.07 26.99
C SER A 164 -33.26 12.66 25.69
N GLN A 165 -32.65 11.48 25.79
CA GLN A 165 -31.73 10.76 24.91
C GLN A 165 -32.40 10.16 23.64
N GLN A 166 -31.66 10.01 22.53
CA GLN A 166 -31.40 8.76 21.76
C GLN A 166 -31.05 8.98 20.26
N GLU A 167 -29.92 8.41 19.86
CA GLU A 167 -29.54 7.96 18.49
C GLU A 167 -30.22 6.59 18.18
N PRO A 168 -30.28 5.97 16.95
CA PRO A 168 -29.87 6.34 15.56
C PRO A 168 -30.92 6.08 14.43
N ALA A 169 -30.49 6.42 13.20
CA ALA A 169 -30.65 5.69 11.92
C ALA A 169 -31.84 5.95 10.97
N ASN A 170 -31.43 6.12 9.69
CA ASN A 170 -32.14 5.93 8.40
C ASN A 170 -33.03 7.12 7.96
N GLU A 171 -32.96 7.63 6.73
CA GLU A 171 -32.77 6.96 5.44
C GLU A 171 -32.35 7.95 4.31
N VAL A 172 -31.79 7.38 3.25
CA VAL A 172 -31.16 8.00 2.06
C VAL A 172 -32.19 8.20 0.92
N PRO A 173 -31.91 9.00 -0.13
CA PRO A 173 -31.92 8.40 -1.48
C PRO A 173 -30.76 8.94 -2.36
N ILE A 174 -29.84 8.10 -2.87
CA ILE A 174 -29.90 7.13 -3.99
C ILE A 174 -29.87 7.79 -5.38
N LEU A 175 -28.75 7.55 -6.07
CA LEU A 175 -28.67 7.21 -7.49
C LEU A 175 -27.45 6.25 -7.65
N ARG A 176 -27.58 4.92 -7.50
CA ARG A 176 -27.92 3.89 -8.50
C ARG A 176 -27.35 4.17 -9.90
N ASN A 177 -26.77 3.25 -10.65
CA ASN A 177 -26.23 1.89 -10.45
C ASN A 177 -25.81 1.46 -11.88
N ILE A 178 -24.61 0.93 -12.13
CA ILE A 178 -24.45 -0.08 -13.19
C ILE A 178 -23.50 -1.15 -12.67
N SER A 179 -24.11 -2.24 -12.24
CA SER A 179 -23.54 -3.57 -12.09
C SER A 179 -23.69 -4.32 -13.41
N ILE A 180 -22.64 -4.99 -13.87
CA ILE A 180 -22.78 -6.09 -14.84
C ILE A 180 -22.28 -7.35 -14.16
N SER A 181 -23.20 -8.30 -13.99
CA SER A 181 -22.99 -9.64 -13.44
C SER A 181 -22.22 -10.53 -14.39
N ASP A 182 -21.52 -11.50 -13.78
CA ASP A 182 -20.97 -12.68 -14.43
C ASP A 182 -22.01 -13.50 -15.21
N ASN A 183 -21.55 -14.05 -16.35
CA ASN A 183 -21.86 -15.38 -16.92
C ASN A 183 -22.09 -15.33 -18.43
N VAL A 184 -21.01 -15.43 -19.23
CA VAL A 184 -21.06 -16.15 -20.51
C VAL A 184 -19.83 -17.04 -20.62
N SER A 185 -20.12 -18.34 -20.57
CA SER A 185 -19.28 -19.45 -20.99
C SER A 185 -18.86 -19.26 -22.46
N VAL A 186 -17.56 -19.23 -22.77
CA VAL A 186 -17.08 -19.41 -24.14
C VAL A 186 -16.17 -20.63 -24.20
N LYS A 187 -16.71 -21.61 -24.91
CA LYS A 187 -16.14 -22.88 -25.36
C LYS A 187 -15.06 -22.60 -26.43
N GLN A 188 -13.98 -23.40 -26.43
CA GLN A 188 -13.07 -23.63 -27.57
C GLN A 188 -13.90 -23.89 -28.85
N GLU A 189 -13.56 -23.57 -30.10
CA GLU A 189 -12.33 -23.49 -30.93
C GLU A 189 -12.81 -23.01 -32.35
N PRO A 190 -12.06 -23.12 -33.47
CA PRO A 190 -10.81 -22.49 -33.93
C PRO A 190 -11.07 -21.48 -35.09
N VAL A 191 -10.19 -20.49 -35.35
CA VAL A 191 -10.14 -19.82 -36.67
C VAL A 191 -8.71 -19.49 -37.09
N GLN A 192 -8.23 -20.33 -38.02
CA GLN A 192 -7.48 -20.07 -39.26
C GLN A 192 -6.15 -19.29 -39.21
N GLU A 193 -5.10 -20.11 -39.30
CA GLU A 193 -3.92 -20.00 -40.16
C GLU A 193 -4.04 -18.97 -41.30
N ILE A 194 -3.16 -17.96 -41.32
CA ILE A 194 -2.78 -17.23 -42.54
C ILE A 194 -1.33 -17.58 -42.83
N THR A 195 -1.15 -18.72 -43.48
CA THR A 195 -0.03 -18.96 -44.40
C THR A 195 -0.30 -18.12 -45.66
N MET A 196 0.60 -17.21 -46.01
CA MET A 196 0.71 -16.77 -47.40
C MET A 196 2.14 -16.88 -47.89
N SER A 197 2.33 -18.00 -48.58
CA SER A 197 3.35 -18.26 -49.59
C SER A 197 3.32 -17.19 -50.69
N LYS A 198 4.49 -16.60 -50.93
CA LYS A 198 5.27 -16.57 -52.18
C LYS A 198 4.54 -16.40 -53.55
N ASP A 199 5.15 -15.49 -54.32
CA ASP A 199 5.13 -15.25 -55.78
C ASP A 199 4.07 -14.31 -56.37
N SER A 200 4.52 -13.12 -56.78
CA SER A 200 4.06 -12.48 -58.02
C SER A 200 5.20 -11.67 -58.65
N SER A 201 5.76 -12.24 -59.71
CA SER A 201 6.56 -11.58 -60.74
C SER A 201 5.76 -10.50 -61.46
N ILE A 202 6.31 -9.29 -61.66
CA ILE A 202 6.05 -8.49 -62.86
C ILE A 202 7.34 -7.78 -63.27
N SER A 203 7.75 -8.07 -64.50
CA SER A 203 8.75 -7.41 -65.32
C SER A 203 8.16 -6.19 -66.03
N ASN A 204 8.94 -5.12 -66.13
CA ASN A 204 8.89 -4.17 -67.25
C ASN A 204 10.14 -3.27 -67.26
N GLU A 205 11.07 -3.58 -68.16
CA GLU A 205 11.95 -2.58 -68.74
C GLU A 205 11.17 -1.76 -69.77
N GLN A 206 11.27 -0.43 -69.71
CA GLN A 206 11.23 0.41 -70.91
C GLN A 206 11.96 1.73 -70.65
N ALA A 207 13.03 1.93 -71.42
CA ALA A 207 13.94 3.07 -71.38
C ALA A 207 13.39 4.29 -72.12
N LEU A 208 13.73 5.52 -71.66
CA LEU A 208 14.26 6.58 -72.52
C LEU A 208 14.92 7.76 -71.75
N SER A 209 16.24 7.87 -71.91
CA SER A 209 17.11 9.05 -72.12
C SER A 209 16.84 10.40 -71.43
N GLY A 210 17.84 10.91 -70.70
CA GLY A 210 18.11 12.36 -70.66
C GLY A 210 18.85 12.96 -69.45
N VAL A 211 20.20 12.95 -69.48
CA VAL A 211 21.13 13.99 -68.99
C VAL A 211 21.50 14.07 -67.47
N ALA A 212 22.82 14.03 -67.25
CA ALA A 212 23.63 14.40 -66.06
C ALA A 212 23.71 13.41 -64.88
N GLU A 213 24.70 12.52 -64.97
CA GLU A 213 25.14 11.56 -63.96
C GLU A 213 25.80 12.26 -62.76
N ILE A 214 25.07 12.33 -61.65
CA ILE A 214 25.61 12.58 -60.30
C ILE A 214 25.96 11.20 -59.74
N THR A 215 27.22 11.03 -59.31
CA THR A 215 27.78 9.75 -58.85
C THR A 215 26.97 9.12 -57.70
N PRO A 216 26.46 7.87 -57.84
CA PRO A 216 25.64 7.21 -56.83
C PRO A 216 26.53 6.42 -55.87
N SER A 217 27.25 7.10 -54.98
CA SER A 217 28.15 6.40 -54.04
C SER A 217 27.77 6.51 -52.56
N HIS A 218 26.79 7.37 -52.22
CA HIS A 218 26.41 7.64 -50.83
C HIS A 218 25.07 7.03 -50.41
N VAL A 219 24.04 7.07 -51.28
CA VAL A 219 22.67 6.62 -50.92
C VAL A 219 22.54 5.09 -50.79
N GLY A 220 23.27 4.32 -51.59
CA GLY A 220 23.19 2.84 -51.54
C GLY A 220 23.70 2.24 -50.24
N LYS A 221 24.72 2.85 -49.62
CA LYS A 221 25.31 2.37 -48.38
C LYS A 221 24.37 2.52 -47.18
N ASP A 222 23.61 3.61 -47.15
CA ASP A 222 22.63 3.86 -46.09
C ASP A 222 21.44 2.90 -46.17
N ILE A 223 21.04 2.50 -47.39
CA ILE A 223 19.98 1.51 -47.60
C ILE A 223 20.42 0.13 -47.09
N ASP A 224 21.63 -0.30 -47.41
CA ASP A 224 22.17 -1.59 -46.96
C ASP A 224 22.33 -1.64 -45.42
N ASP A 225 22.78 -0.54 -44.80
CA ASP A 225 22.88 -0.41 -43.34
C ASP A 225 21.50 -0.48 -42.65
N LEU A 226 20.48 0.15 -43.24
CA LEU A 226 19.11 0.07 -42.75
C LEU A 226 18.53 -1.35 -42.85
N LEU A 227 18.82 -2.08 -43.94
CA LEU A 227 18.40 -3.47 -44.09
C LEU A 227 19.04 -4.39 -43.05
N LEU A 228 20.33 -4.19 -42.75
CA LEU A 228 21.02 -4.92 -41.69
C LEU A 228 20.42 -4.63 -40.30
N LYS A 229 20.08 -3.36 -40.02
CA LYS A 229 19.43 -2.96 -38.76
C LYS A 229 18.04 -3.57 -38.61
N LEU A 230 17.25 -3.62 -39.68
CA LEU A 230 15.92 -4.27 -39.68
C LEU A 230 16.01 -5.75 -39.34
N ASN A 231 16.92 -6.50 -39.99
CA ASN A 231 17.11 -7.91 -39.71
C ASN A 231 17.53 -8.17 -38.25
N ASN A 232 18.39 -7.31 -37.70
CA ASN A 232 18.80 -7.43 -36.29
C ASN A 232 17.65 -7.12 -35.32
N ILE A 233 16.75 -6.20 -35.64
CA ILE A 233 15.55 -5.93 -34.84
C ILE A 233 14.59 -7.12 -34.90
N GLU A 234 14.38 -7.69 -36.08
CA GLU A 234 13.52 -8.86 -36.29
C GLU A 234 14.00 -10.06 -35.45
N VAL A 235 15.31 -10.33 -35.44
CA VAL A 235 15.90 -11.39 -34.62
C VAL A 235 15.66 -11.14 -33.12
N LYS A 236 15.87 -9.90 -32.66
CA LYS A 236 15.64 -9.53 -31.25
C LYS A 236 14.17 -9.61 -30.84
N LEU A 237 13.26 -9.28 -31.77
CA LEU A 237 11.82 -9.39 -31.53
C LEU A 237 11.44 -10.86 -31.32
N ASN A 238 11.89 -11.76 -32.20
CA ASN A 238 11.65 -13.19 -32.08
C ASN A 238 12.23 -13.79 -30.78
N GLU A 239 13.40 -13.32 -30.34
CA GLU A 239 13.99 -13.73 -29.06
C GLU A 239 13.17 -13.24 -27.85
N ALA A 240 12.73 -11.98 -27.88
CA ALA A 240 11.88 -11.40 -26.84
C ALA A 240 10.52 -12.11 -26.77
N GLU A 241 9.89 -12.39 -27.92
CA GLU A 241 8.63 -13.14 -28.00
C GLU A 241 8.75 -14.53 -27.38
N LYS A 242 9.81 -15.27 -27.72
CA LYS A 242 10.10 -16.58 -27.12
C LYS A 242 10.21 -16.48 -25.59
N THR A 243 10.87 -15.44 -25.09
CA THR A 243 11.07 -15.22 -23.65
C THR A 243 9.76 -14.89 -22.94
N ILE A 244 8.92 -14.04 -23.52
CA ILE A 244 7.60 -13.68 -23.00
C ILE A 244 6.69 -14.92 -22.93
N VAL A 245 6.64 -15.73 -23.99
CA VAL A 245 5.84 -16.97 -24.03
C VAL A 245 6.30 -17.94 -22.94
N SER A 246 7.62 -18.09 -22.75
CA SER A 246 8.18 -18.95 -21.70
C SER A 246 7.80 -18.47 -20.30
N LEU A 247 8.02 -17.19 -20.00
CA LEU A 247 7.67 -16.59 -18.71
C LEU A 247 6.17 -16.67 -18.43
N ARG A 248 5.33 -16.46 -19.45
CA ARG A 248 3.87 -16.58 -19.31
C ARG A 248 3.46 -18.00 -18.97
N LYS A 249 4.07 -19.00 -19.60
CA LYS A 249 3.84 -20.42 -19.30
C LYS A 249 4.25 -20.75 -17.87
N GLU A 250 5.42 -20.31 -17.43
CA GLU A 250 5.91 -20.54 -16.06
C GLU A 250 5.04 -19.85 -15.01
N ASN A 251 4.69 -18.58 -15.23
CA ASN A 251 3.82 -17.84 -14.33
C ASN A 251 2.42 -18.47 -14.23
N SER A 252 1.89 -18.99 -15.33
CA SER A 252 0.60 -19.72 -15.31
C SER A 252 0.67 -21.01 -14.48
N ALA A 253 1.79 -21.75 -14.54
CA ALA A 253 1.99 -22.95 -13.73
C ALA A 253 2.11 -22.59 -12.23
N ALA A 254 2.85 -21.53 -11.91
CA ALA A 254 2.98 -21.05 -10.53
C ALA A 254 1.63 -20.58 -9.95
N VAL A 255 0.82 -19.88 -10.74
CA VAL A 255 -0.54 -19.47 -10.35
C VAL A 255 -1.43 -20.69 -10.11
N GLN A 256 -1.34 -21.72 -10.97
CA GLN A 256 -2.09 -22.96 -10.79
C GLN A 256 -1.71 -23.69 -9.50
N GLU A 257 -0.41 -23.77 -9.19
CA GLU A 257 0.07 -24.38 -7.95
C GLU A 257 -0.39 -23.59 -6.71
N SER A 258 -0.28 -22.26 -6.74
CA SER A 258 -0.78 -21.39 -5.68
C SER A 258 -2.28 -21.60 -5.40
N ASN A 259 -3.10 -21.65 -6.46
CA ASN A 259 -4.53 -21.92 -6.34
C ASN A 259 -4.84 -23.30 -5.73
N LYS A 260 -4.05 -24.33 -6.10
CA LYS A 260 -4.20 -25.68 -5.53
C LYS A 260 -3.88 -25.71 -4.03
N LEU A 261 -2.79 -25.07 -3.61
CA LEU A 261 -2.41 -24.98 -2.20
C LEU A 261 -3.45 -24.20 -1.39
N GLN A 262 -4.00 -23.10 -1.94
CA GLN A 262 -5.08 -22.36 -1.31
C GLN A 262 -6.33 -23.24 -1.08
N GLN A 263 -6.70 -24.09 -2.05
CA GLN A 263 -7.80 -25.04 -1.89
C GLN A 263 -7.52 -26.08 -0.80
N GLU A 264 -6.30 -26.62 -0.74
CA GLU A 264 -5.90 -27.60 0.27
C GLU A 264 -5.95 -27.01 1.69
N ILE A 265 -5.45 -25.77 1.86
CA ILE A 265 -5.52 -25.05 3.13
C ILE A 265 -6.98 -24.81 3.55
N ALA A 266 -7.85 -24.41 2.61
CA ALA A 266 -9.27 -24.20 2.89
C ALA A 266 -9.96 -25.49 3.36
N LEU A 267 -9.65 -26.63 2.73
CA LEU A 267 -10.16 -27.95 3.10
C LEU A 267 -9.67 -28.37 4.49
N LEU A 268 -8.38 -28.21 4.79
CA LEU A 268 -7.82 -28.54 6.09
C LEU A 268 -8.42 -27.68 7.22
N ARG A 269 -8.65 -26.38 6.98
CA ARG A 269 -9.37 -25.51 7.92
C ARG A 269 -10.80 -25.96 8.20
N LYS A 270 -11.53 -26.42 7.17
CA LYS A 270 -12.88 -26.95 7.36
C LYS A 270 -12.88 -28.24 8.19
N LYS A 271 -11.92 -29.14 7.94
CA LYS A 271 -11.78 -30.42 8.66
C LYS A 271 -11.33 -30.22 10.12
N SER A 272 -10.47 -29.23 10.39
CA SER A 272 -10.06 -28.90 11.75
C SER A 272 -11.19 -28.22 12.53
N ALA A 273 -12.00 -27.36 11.90
CA ALA A 273 -13.18 -26.77 12.52
C ALA A 273 -14.18 -27.85 13.01
N THR A 274 -14.34 -28.95 12.27
CA THR A 274 -15.17 -30.09 12.72
C THR A 274 -14.54 -30.89 13.86
N ARG A 275 -13.20 -30.90 13.99
CA ARG A 275 -12.49 -31.56 15.10
C ARG A 275 -12.39 -30.73 16.38
N ILE A 276 -12.56 -29.40 16.29
CA ILE A 276 -12.42 -28.50 17.44
C ILE A 276 -13.68 -28.49 18.32
N GLN A 277 -14.80 -29.07 17.87
CA GLN A 277 -15.97 -29.35 18.71
C GLN A 277 -15.82 -30.68 19.47
N ALA A 278 -14.75 -30.83 20.23
CA ALA A 278 -14.66 -31.84 21.28
C ALA A 278 -14.49 -31.08 22.61
N GLY A 279 -15.60 -30.54 23.10
CA GLY A 279 -15.69 -30.18 24.51
C GLY A 279 -15.41 -31.41 25.38
N PHE A 280 -15.01 -31.16 26.62
CA PHE A 280 -14.68 -32.18 27.60
C PHE A 280 -15.73 -33.32 27.58
N PRO A 281 -15.34 -34.59 27.45
CA PRO A 281 -16.27 -35.68 27.23
C PRO A 281 -17.27 -35.74 28.38
N PHE A 282 -18.56 -35.51 28.08
CA PHE A 282 -19.64 -35.49 29.07
C PHE A 282 -19.65 -36.74 29.97
N LEU A 283 -19.27 -37.89 29.39
CA LEU A 283 -19.12 -39.16 30.10
C LEU A 283 -18.10 -39.10 31.25
N PHE A 284 -17.03 -38.30 31.14
CA PHE A 284 -16.04 -38.16 32.20
C PHE A 284 -16.59 -37.36 33.38
N VAL A 285 -17.42 -36.34 33.13
CA VAL A 285 -18.12 -35.59 34.19
C VAL A 285 -19.09 -36.50 34.92
N VAL A 286 -19.89 -37.29 34.18
CA VAL A 286 -20.83 -38.27 34.74
C VAL A 286 -20.08 -39.33 35.56
N PHE A 287 -18.95 -39.83 35.06
CA PHE A 287 -18.13 -40.81 35.78
C PHE A 287 -17.60 -40.26 37.11
N LEU A 288 -17.05 -39.04 37.13
CA LEU A 288 -16.58 -38.41 38.37
C LEU A 288 -17.71 -38.18 39.38
N ALA A 289 -18.91 -37.82 38.92
CA ALA A 289 -20.07 -37.64 39.79
C ALA A 289 -20.49 -38.98 40.45
N LEU A 290 -20.50 -40.08 39.69
CA LEU A 290 -20.83 -41.41 40.22
C LEU A 290 -19.78 -41.91 41.21
N VAL A 291 -18.49 -41.72 40.92
CA VAL A 291 -17.40 -42.08 41.84
C VAL A 291 -17.50 -41.27 43.14
N GLY A 292 -17.74 -39.96 43.03
CA GLY A 292 -17.94 -39.10 44.19
C GLY A 292 -19.14 -39.51 45.04
N MET A 293 -20.26 -39.86 44.40
CA MET A 293 -21.46 -40.34 45.10
C MET A 293 -21.21 -41.68 45.81
N ALA A 294 -20.55 -42.63 45.15
CA ALA A 294 -20.22 -43.92 45.74
C ALA A 294 -19.25 -43.79 46.93
N LEU A 295 -18.20 -42.98 46.80
CA LEU A 295 -17.26 -42.69 47.89
C LEU A 295 -17.95 -41.97 49.06
N GLY A 296 -18.82 -41.00 48.76
CA GLY A 296 -19.62 -40.32 49.79
C GLY A 296 -20.55 -41.29 50.53
N TYR A 297 -21.16 -42.23 49.81
CA TYR A 297 -22.00 -43.26 50.42
C TYR A 297 -21.21 -44.24 51.28
N LEU A 298 -20.00 -44.61 50.87
CA LEU A 298 -19.10 -45.48 51.65
C LEU A 298 -18.53 -44.79 52.90
N LEU A 299 -18.30 -43.48 52.86
CA LEU A 299 -17.79 -42.71 54.01
C LEU A 299 -18.88 -42.33 55.03
N HIS A 300 -20.15 -42.40 54.62
CA HIS A 300 -21.31 -42.12 55.47
C HIS A 300 -21.96 -43.39 56.04
N SER A 301 -21.50 -44.58 55.64
CA SER A 301 -21.90 -45.87 56.20
C SER A 301 -20.91 -46.37 57.24
#